data_AF-A0A814PYQ4-F1
#
_entry.id   AF-A0A814PYQ4-F1
#
_cell.length_a   1.000
_cell.length_b   1.000
_cell.length_c   1.000
_cell.angle_alpha   90.00
_cell.angle_beta   90.00
_cell.angle_gamma   90.00
#
_symmetry.space_group_name_H-M   'P 1'
#
loop_
_entity.id
_entity.type
_entity.pdbx_description
1 polymer ?
#
loop_
_entity_poly.entity_id
_entity_poly.type
_entity_poly.pdbx_seq_one_letter_code
_entity_poly.pdbx_strand_id
1 'polypeptide(L)'
;MSVHWNWARTFYCRPRLYVEPKSIDSLRTLLNEINETKSKVRVIGCGHSPSSLSMSNEVLISMKYFNKILEIDEINHEIHCESGVLIRTLNEILPQHNLSLTVQGSVNELTIGGVISTATHGSGIKYGSISSYVRSITLMKLNGDIKEYYLDDDEDLFRCLTCSLGTFGIIISVRLQVSPLFYLELNQKPLDFHTFLNTLSIHYSSSDHFRYMWYPHTNSGIAYHLNRVNPRLINNKKKSIFSRIISWFSNSLIGHHLLELLFYFSLYFPSLVRRINRIYAKLEGKTLHKIDRCDKLFNFDCLFRQYASEWAIPLDQAVSCLTELEQSMEQYKNVHFPIEIRFSKDEDLSYLSIFFFS
;
A
#
# COMPACT_ATOMS: atom_id res chain seq x y z
N MET A 1 1.24 -16.37 -26.57
CA MET A 1 0.64 -16.20 -25.23
C MET A 1 1.45 -15.17 -24.46
N SER A 2 0.80 -14.13 -23.93
CA SER A 2 1.47 -13.10 -23.12
C SER A 2 1.86 -13.69 -21.76
N VAL A 3 3.00 -13.25 -21.22
CA VAL A 3 3.43 -13.58 -19.86
C VAL A 3 2.98 -12.45 -18.94
N HIS A 4 2.24 -12.78 -17.87
CA HIS A 4 1.91 -11.83 -16.81
C HIS A 4 2.94 -11.98 -15.69
N TRP A 5 3.53 -10.87 -15.25
CA TRP A 5 4.46 -10.78 -14.14
C TRP A 5 3.85 -9.91 -13.05
N ASN A 6 4.13 -10.22 -11.78
CA ASN A 6 3.97 -9.22 -10.74
C ASN A 6 5.09 -8.16 -10.82
N TRP A 7 4.91 -7.04 -10.13
CA TRP A 7 5.82 -5.89 -10.17
C TRP A 7 7.25 -6.25 -9.74
N ALA A 8 7.37 -7.06 -8.69
CA ALA A 8 8.65 -7.55 -8.17
C ALA A 8 9.34 -8.59 -9.09
N ARG A 9 8.61 -9.13 -10.07
CA ARG A 9 9.03 -10.25 -10.94
C ARG A 9 9.40 -11.54 -10.20
N THR A 10 8.82 -11.74 -9.03
CA THR A 10 8.98 -12.98 -8.25
C THR A 10 8.02 -14.07 -8.73
N PHE A 11 6.87 -13.67 -9.28
CA PHE A 11 5.87 -14.59 -9.81
C PHE A 11 5.51 -14.22 -11.25
N TYR A 12 5.24 -15.26 -12.04
CA TYR A 12 4.70 -15.11 -13.38
C TYR A 12 3.73 -16.24 -13.71
N CYS A 13 2.84 -15.97 -14.67
CA CYS A 13 1.96 -16.96 -15.25
C CYS A 13 1.79 -16.73 -16.76
N ARG A 14 1.28 -17.74 -17.45
CA ARG A 14 0.94 -17.68 -18.87
C ARG A 14 -0.55 -17.98 -19.02
N PRO A 15 -1.42 -16.98 -18.83
CA PRO A 15 -2.85 -17.21 -18.95
C PRO A 15 -3.22 -17.68 -20.36
N ARG A 16 -4.09 -18.68 -20.44
CA ARG A 16 -4.76 -19.07 -21.68
C ARG A 16 -5.55 -17.90 -22.26
N LEU A 17 -6.17 -17.10 -21.39
CA LEU A 17 -6.96 -15.94 -21.75
C LEU A 17 -6.69 -14.77 -20.81
N TYR A 18 -6.41 -13.60 -21.38
CA TYR A 18 -6.29 -12.32 -20.67
C TYR A 18 -7.31 -11.36 -21.25
N VAL A 19 -8.23 -10.85 -20.42
CA VAL A 19 -9.36 -10.02 -20.87
C VAL A 19 -9.40 -8.71 -20.11
N GLU A 20 -9.81 -7.66 -20.81
CA GLU A 20 -9.98 -6.31 -20.28
C GLU A 20 -11.40 -5.83 -20.63
N PRO A 21 -12.45 -6.31 -19.93
CA PRO A 21 -13.82 -5.96 -20.23
C PRO A 21 -14.04 -4.44 -20.10
N LYS A 22 -14.88 -3.89 -20.98
CA LYS A 22 -15.13 -2.44 -21.08
C LYS A 22 -16.55 -2.04 -20.65
N SER A 23 -17.40 -3.04 -20.41
CA SER A 23 -18.78 -2.86 -19.97
C SER A 23 -19.23 -4.04 -19.12
N ILE A 24 -20.28 -3.82 -18.33
CA ILE A 24 -20.96 -4.86 -17.56
C ILE A 24 -21.42 -6.01 -18.44
N ASP A 25 -21.96 -5.73 -19.63
CA ASP A 25 -22.43 -6.77 -20.53
C ASP A 25 -21.27 -7.61 -21.08
N SER A 26 -20.15 -6.98 -21.44
CA SER A 26 -18.95 -7.71 -21.87
C SER A 26 -18.40 -8.61 -20.76
N LEU A 27 -18.46 -8.14 -19.50
CA LEU A 27 -18.04 -8.92 -18.35
C LEU A 27 -18.99 -10.09 -18.10
N ARG A 28 -20.31 -9.87 -18.20
CA ARG A 28 -21.32 -10.92 -18.01
C ARG A 28 -21.20 -12.02 -19.08
N THR A 29 -21.05 -11.65 -20.35
CA THR A 29 -20.82 -12.61 -21.44
C THR A 29 -19.58 -13.45 -21.17
N LEU A 30 -18.47 -12.81 -20.77
CA LEU A 30 -17.25 -13.50 -20.41
C LEU A 30 -17.44 -14.49 -19.24
N LEU A 31 -18.17 -14.09 -18.19
CA LEU A 31 -18.43 -14.98 -17.06
C LEU A 31 -19.30 -16.18 -17.43
N ASN A 32 -20.27 -16.01 -18.34
CA ASN A 32 -21.06 -17.12 -18.85
C ASN A 32 -20.18 -18.16 -19.58
N GLU A 33 -19.28 -17.72 -20.47
CA GLU A 33 -18.33 -18.60 -21.17
C GLU A 33 -17.37 -19.31 -20.19
N ILE A 34 -16.93 -18.59 -19.16
CA ILE A 34 -16.08 -19.16 -18.10
C ILE A 34 -16.84 -20.23 -17.31
N ASN A 35 -18.12 -19.99 -16.99
CA ASN A 35 -18.95 -20.93 -16.24
C ASN A 35 -19.22 -22.20 -17.05
N GLU A 36 -19.45 -22.09 -18.36
CA GLU A 36 -19.58 -23.23 -19.28
C GLU A 36 -18.29 -24.06 -19.34
N THR A 37 -17.14 -23.39 -19.44
CA THR A 37 -15.83 -24.05 -19.52
C THR A 37 -15.26 -24.47 -18.16
N LYS A 38 -15.90 -24.06 -17.05
CA LYS A 38 -15.42 -24.23 -15.67
C LYS A 38 -13.98 -23.75 -15.46
N SER A 39 -13.58 -22.68 -16.16
CA SER A 39 -12.23 -22.15 -16.08
C SER A 39 -11.98 -21.41 -14.75
N LYS A 40 -10.77 -21.52 -14.21
CA LYS A 40 -10.33 -20.72 -13.05
C LYS A 40 -10.03 -19.29 -13.45
N VAL A 41 -10.55 -18.36 -12.68
CA VAL A 41 -10.42 -16.92 -12.93
C VAL A 41 -9.63 -16.26 -11.81
N ARG A 42 -8.75 -15.34 -12.18
CA ARG A 42 -8.24 -14.31 -11.26
C ARG A 42 -8.52 -12.93 -11.81
N VAL A 43 -9.06 -12.07 -10.95
CA VAL A 43 -9.18 -10.64 -11.21
C VAL A 43 -7.87 -9.98 -10.82
N ILE A 44 -7.38 -9.08 -11.67
CA ILE A 44 -6.13 -8.37 -11.44
C ILE A 44 -6.32 -6.86 -11.52
N GLY A 45 -5.59 -6.16 -10.66
CA GLY A 45 -5.30 -4.74 -10.82
C GLY A 45 -3.97 -4.56 -11.54
N CYS A 46 -3.08 -3.77 -10.95
CA CYS A 46 -1.79 -3.40 -11.55
C CYS A 46 -0.67 -4.46 -11.37
N GLY A 47 -0.97 -5.63 -10.79
CA GLY A 47 0.03 -6.69 -10.57
C GLY A 47 1.10 -6.36 -9.53
N HIS A 48 0.85 -5.40 -8.62
CA HIS A 48 1.84 -4.96 -7.63
C HIS A 48 2.02 -5.90 -6.44
N SER A 49 1.05 -6.79 -6.16
CA SER A 49 1.15 -7.71 -5.02
C SER A 49 2.42 -8.57 -5.13
N PRO A 50 3.23 -8.68 -4.06
CA PRO A 50 4.41 -9.53 -4.07
C PRO A 50 4.08 -11.03 -4.05
N SER A 51 2.79 -11.39 -3.91
CA SER A 51 2.30 -12.77 -3.84
C SER A 51 1.87 -13.33 -5.20
N SER A 52 1.59 -14.64 -5.24
CA SER A 52 1.01 -15.31 -6.41
C SER A 52 -0.50 -15.08 -6.57
N LEU A 53 -1.12 -14.19 -5.79
CA LEU A 53 -2.58 -14.00 -5.79
C LEU A 53 -3.12 -13.58 -7.17
N SER A 54 -2.35 -12.79 -7.91
CA SER A 54 -2.70 -12.35 -9.26
C SER A 54 -2.30 -13.33 -10.37
N MET A 55 -1.96 -14.58 -10.03
CA MET A 55 -1.47 -15.58 -10.99
C MET A 55 -2.53 -16.61 -11.34
N SER A 56 -2.76 -16.79 -12.65
CA SER A 56 -3.57 -17.87 -13.21
C SER A 56 -3.07 -18.23 -14.59
N ASN A 57 -2.92 -19.54 -14.87
CA ASN A 57 -2.65 -20.03 -16.22
C ASN A 57 -3.92 -20.21 -17.06
N GLU A 58 -5.11 -20.00 -16.47
CA GLU A 58 -6.38 -20.13 -17.16
C GLU A 58 -6.88 -18.77 -17.62
N VAL A 59 -7.63 -18.03 -16.79
CA VAL A 59 -8.18 -16.72 -17.15
C VAL A 59 -7.71 -15.63 -16.19
N LEU A 60 -7.22 -14.52 -16.75
CA LEU A 60 -7.00 -13.26 -16.06
C LEU A 60 -7.98 -12.19 -16.56
N ILE A 61 -8.63 -11.48 -15.64
CA ILE A 61 -9.53 -10.37 -15.94
C ILE A 61 -8.96 -9.10 -15.32
N SER A 62 -8.63 -8.11 -16.15
CA SER A 62 -8.20 -6.79 -15.72
C SER A 62 -9.38 -5.83 -15.71
N MET A 63 -9.65 -5.24 -14.55
CA MET A 63 -10.74 -4.25 -14.37
C MET A 63 -10.33 -2.83 -14.78
N LYS A 64 -9.21 -2.65 -15.49
CA LYS A 64 -8.64 -1.32 -15.76
C LYS A 64 -9.55 -0.32 -16.48
N TYR A 65 -10.57 -0.80 -17.20
CA TYR A 65 -11.54 0.05 -17.92
C TYR A 65 -12.79 0.36 -17.08
N PHE A 66 -12.94 -0.27 -15.92
CA PHE A 66 -13.90 0.10 -14.88
C PHE A 66 -13.22 1.14 -13.97
N ASN A 67 -12.97 2.34 -14.51
CA ASN A 67 -12.13 3.36 -13.89
C ASN A 67 -12.82 4.72 -13.75
N LYS A 68 -14.15 4.76 -13.68
CA LYS A 68 -14.93 5.98 -13.52
C LYS A 68 -15.16 6.31 -12.05
N ILE A 69 -15.18 7.61 -11.75
CA ILE A 69 -15.84 8.14 -10.56
C ILE A 69 -17.32 8.27 -10.89
N LEU A 70 -18.17 7.65 -10.08
CA LEU A 70 -19.61 7.60 -10.30
C LEU A 70 -20.32 8.72 -9.53
N GLU A 71 -19.86 8.99 -8.30
CA GLU A 71 -20.42 10.00 -7.41
C GLU A 71 -19.36 10.52 -6.43
N ILE A 72 -19.46 11.79 -6.06
CA ILE A 72 -18.72 12.40 -4.95
C ILE A 72 -19.73 13.16 -4.09
N ASP A 73 -19.92 12.71 -2.86
CA ASP A 73 -20.77 13.37 -1.87
C ASP A 73 -19.89 14.20 -0.93
N GLU A 74 -19.86 15.52 -1.17
CA GLU A 74 -19.12 16.48 -0.35
C GLU A 74 -19.73 16.68 1.04
N ILE A 75 -21.01 16.38 1.23
CA ILE A 75 -21.72 16.59 2.50
C ILE A 75 -21.45 15.43 3.45
N ASN A 76 -21.58 14.19 2.95
CA ASN A 76 -21.35 12.98 3.73
C ASN A 76 -19.89 12.51 3.68
N HIS A 77 -19.05 13.20 2.90
CA HIS A 77 -17.64 12.85 2.64
C HIS A 77 -17.50 11.40 2.14
N GLU A 78 -18.25 11.03 1.11
CA GLU A 78 -18.23 9.70 0.50
C GLU A 78 -17.91 9.81 -0.99
N ILE A 79 -17.25 8.79 -1.54
CA ILE A 79 -17.13 8.60 -2.99
C ILE A 79 -17.70 7.26 -3.43
N HIS A 80 -18.33 7.24 -4.60
CA HIS A 80 -18.67 6.01 -5.32
C HIS A 80 -17.81 5.91 -6.57
N CYS A 81 -17.02 4.85 -6.71
CA CYS A 81 -16.13 4.70 -7.84
C CYS A 81 -15.99 3.25 -8.28
N GLU A 82 -15.66 3.06 -9.56
CA GLU A 82 -15.42 1.73 -10.12
C GLU A 82 -14.09 1.13 -9.64
N SER A 83 -14.03 -0.21 -9.57
CA SER A 83 -12.95 -0.94 -8.90
C SER A 83 -11.56 -0.81 -9.52
N GLY A 84 -11.50 -0.43 -10.81
CA GLY A 84 -10.28 -0.17 -11.56
C GLY A 84 -9.75 1.26 -11.40
N VAL A 85 -10.44 2.15 -10.69
CA VAL A 85 -9.92 3.49 -10.37
C VAL A 85 -8.62 3.38 -9.60
N LEU A 86 -7.60 4.14 -10.02
CA LEU A 86 -6.31 4.16 -9.36
C LEU A 86 -6.31 5.10 -8.15
N ILE A 87 -5.56 4.76 -7.11
CA ILE A 87 -5.32 5.64 -5.95
C ILE A 87 -4.76 7.00 -6.39
N ARG A 88 -3.86 7.04 -7.38
CA ARG A 88 -3.35 8.30 -7.95
C ARG A 88 -4.47 9.19 -8.51
N THR A 89 -5.48 8.58 -9.15
CA THR A 89 -6.63 9.30 -9.72
C THR A 89 -7.51 9.88 -8.62
N LEU A 90 -7.73 9.13 -7.53
CA LEU A 90 -8.43 9.65 -6.35
C LEU A 90 -7.67 10.84 -5.72
N ASN A 91 -6.35 10.76 -5.62
CA ASN A 91 -5.50 11.85 -5.12
C ASN A 91 -5.47 13.11 -6.02
N GLU A 92 -5.88 12.99 -7.28
CA GLU A 92 -6.02 14.11 -8.21
C GLU A 92 -7.42 14.73 -8.14
N ILE A 93 -8.47 13.91 -7.99
CA ILE A 93 -9.87 14.34 -8.06
C ILE A 93 -10.38 14.84 -6.70
N LEU A 94 -10.21 14.07 -5.62
CA LEU A 94 -10.77 14.41 -4.29
C LEU A 94 -10.40 15.82 -3.81
N PRO A 95 -9.16 16.32 -3.99
CA PRO A 95 -8.81 17.66 -3.52
C PRO A 95 -9.54 18.79 -4.24
N GLN A 96 -10.10 18.54 -5.43
CA GLN A 96 -10.95 19.51 -6.16
C GLN A 96 -12.31 19.71 -5.48
N HIS A 97 -12.71 18.75 -4.65
CA HIS A 97 -13.95 18.72 -3.86
C HIS A 97 -13.69 18.97 -2.37
N ASN A 98 -12.52 19.50 -1.99
CA ASN A 98 -12.10 19.64 -0.59
C ASN A 98 -12.13 18.31 0.20
N LEU A 99 -11.85 17.19 -0.45
CA LEU A 99 -11.77 15.86 0.13
C LEU A 99 -10.38 15.24 -0.03
N SER A 100 -10.12 14.16 0.71
CA SER A 100 -8.91 13.35 0.61
C SER A 100 -9.13 11.95 1.17
N LEU A 101 -8.34 10.97 0.71
CA LEU A 101 -8.33 9.64 1.33
C LEU A 101 -7.90 9.76 2.80
N THR A 102 -8.64 9.12 3.70
CA THR A 102 -8.36 9.14 5.15
C THR A 102 -7.01 8.50 5.47
N VAL A 103 -6.73 7.38 4.80
CA VAL A 103 -5.46 6.64 4.83
C VAL A 103 -5.12 6.17 3.43
N GLN A 104 -3.83 5.89 3.22
CA GLN A 104 -3.33 5.36 1.97
C GLN A 104 -2.02 4.60 2.22
N GLY A 105 -1.75 3.55 1.43
CA GLY A 105 -0.46 2.90 1.37
C GLY A 105 0.61 3.71 0.62
N SER A 106 1.85 3.25 0.60
CA SER A 106 2.96 4.02 0.01
C SER A 106 2.96 4.10 -1.53
N VAL A 107 2.20 3.23 -2.20
CA VAL A 107 2.11 3.16 -3.67
C VAL A 107 0.74 3.62 -4.13
N ASN A 108 0.70 4.58 -5.06
CA ASN A 108 -0.54 5.12 -5.61
C ASN A 108 -0.94 4.55 -7.00
N GLU A 109 -0.10 3.70 -7.59
CA GLU A 109 -0.38 2.99 -8.84
C GLU A 109 -1.17 1.69 -8.60
N LEU A 110 -2.00 1.65 -7.56
CA LEU A 110 -2.85 0.52 -7.20
C LEU A 110 -4.31 0.84 -7.53
N THR A 111 -5.09 -0.17 -7.92
CA THR A 111 -6.54 -0.02 -8.14
C THR A 111 -7.28 -0.08 -6.80
N ILE A 112 -8.40 0.64 -6.69
CA ILE A 112 -9.21 0.68 -5.46
C ILE A 112 -9.73 -0.71 -5.08
N GLY A 113 -10.16 -1.51 -6.07
CA GLY A 113 -10.58 -2.89 -5.84
C GLY A 113 -9.44 -3.79 -5.38
N GLY A 114 -8.22 -3.56 -5.88
CA GLY A 114 -7.03 -4.30 -5.45
C GLY A 114 -6.65 -3.99 -4.01
N VAL A 115 -6.62 -2.70 -3.64
CA VAL A 115 -6.23 -2.30 -2.28
C VAL A 115 -7.25 -2.73 -1.23
N ILE A 116 -8.54 -2.75 -1.56
CA ILE A 116 -9.60 -3.27 -0.68
C ILE A 116 -9.48 -4.79 -0.57
N SER A 117 -9.31 -5.50 -1.69
CA SER A 117 -9.23 -6.96 -1.69
C SER A 117 -8.08 -7.52 -0.85
N THR A 118 -7.05 -6.73 -0.56
CA THR A 118 -5.86 -7.13 0.20
C THR A 118 -5.65 -6.33 1.49
N ALA A 119 -6.67 -5.63 2.00
CA ALA A 119 -6.59 -4.81 3.22
C ALA A 119 -5.36 -3.89 3.24
N THR A 120 -5.08 -3.20 2.14
CA THR A 120 -3.95 -2.27 2.06
C THR A 120 -4.11 -1.15 3.06
N HIS A 121 -3.05 -0.84 3.78
CA HIS A 121 -3.08 0.09 4.90
C HIS A 121 -1.95 1.12 4.82
N GLY A 122 -2.12 2.20 5.57
CA GLY A 122 -1.10 3.22 5.79
C GLY A 122 -0.35 2.98 7.09
N SER A 123 -0.02 4.06 7.80
CA SER A 123 0.45 3.98 9.19
C SER A 123 -0.46 4.81 10.09
N GLY A 124 -0.35 4.60 11.40
CA GLY A 124 -1.11 5.30 12.44
C GLY A 124 -2.00 4.36 13.25
N ILE A 125 -1.76 4.28 14.55
CA ILE A 125 -2.44 3.36 15.48
C ILE A 125 -3.96 3.59 15.61
N LYS A 126 -4.44 4.75 15.16
CA LYS A 126 -5.87 5.11 15.20
C LYS A 126 -6.61 4.80 13.90
N TYR A 127 -5.89 4.44 12.85
CA TYR A 127 -6.45 4.25 11.52
C TYR A 127 -6.31 2.79 11.08
N GLY A 128 -7.39 2.24 10.52
CA GLY A 128 -7.35 0.93 9.86
C GLY A 128 -6.77 0.98 8.45
N SER A 129 -6.86 -0.13 7.76
CA SER A 129 -6.69 -0.26 6.31
C SER A 129 -7.72 0.56 5.52
N ILE A 130 -7.51 0.68 4.22
CA ILE A 130 -8.47 1.30 3.30
C ILE A 130 -9.83 0.58 3.36
N SER A 131 -9.82 -0.74 3.59
CA SER A 131 -11.03 -1.56 3.68
C SER A 131 -11.96 -1.16 4.83
N SER A 132 -11.41 -0.66 5.94
CA SER A 132 -12.19 -0.16 7.08
C SER A 132 -13.07 1.06 6.74
N TYR A 133 -12.83 1.72 5.62
CA TYR A 133 -13.59 2.88 5.17
C TYR A 133 -14.63 2.55 4.09
N VAL A 134 -14.78 1.27 3.73
CA VAL A 134 -15.75 0.87 2.70
C VAL A 134 -17.16 0.87 3.30
N ARG A 135 -18.08 1.53 2.60
CA ARG A 135 -19.51 1.63 2.97
C ARG A 135 -20.39 0.70 2.17
N SER A 136 -20.04 0.45 0.90
CA SER A 136 -20.68 -0.55 0.09
C SER A 136 -19.72 -1.17 -0.93
N ILE A 137 -20.01 -2.41 -1.33
CA ILE A 137 -19.31 -3.12 -2.40
C ILE A 137 -20.36 -3.64 -3.37
N THR A 138 -20.27 -3.22 -4.64
CA THR A 138 -21.02 -3.84 -5.73
C THR A 138 -20.19 -4.95 -6.35
N LEU A 139 -20.72 -6.18 -6.33
CA LEU A 139 -20.00 -7.37 -6.77
C LEU A 139 -20.80 -8.13 -7.82
N MET A 140 -20.11 -8.60 -8.86
CA MET A 140 -20.64 -9.55 -9.84
C MET A 140 -20.17 -10.96 -9.50
N LYS A 141 -21.12 -11.87 -9.28
CA LYS A 141 -20.86 -13.29 -9.06
C LYS A 141 -20.64 -14.01 -10.40
N LEU A 142 -20.12 -15.25 -10.34
CA LEU A 142 -19.82 -16.04 -11.54
C LEU A 142 -21.07 -16.33 -12.42
N ASN A 143 -22.26 -16.36 -11.82
CA ASN A 143 -23.52 -16.53 -12.53
C ASN A 143 -24.02 -15.23 -13.21
N GLY A 144 -23.26 -14.14 -13.13
CA GLY A 144 -23.61 -12.84 -13.73
C GLY A 144 -24.52 -11.96 -12.88
N ASP A 145 -24.96 -12.44 -11.71
CA ASP A 145 -25.75 -11.64 -10.77
C ASP A 145 -24.88 -10.52 -10.20
N ILE A 146 -25.43 -9.31 -10.21
CA ILE A 146 -24.83 -8.14 -9.58
C ILE A 146 -25.64 -7.83 -8.33
N LYS A 147 -24.96 -7.68 -7.20
CA LYS A 147 -25.56 -7.21 -5.96
C LYS A 147 -24.64 -6.20 -5.30
N GLU A 148 -25.25 -5.14 -4.77
CA GLU A 148 -24.60 -4.21 -3.85
C GLU A 148 -24.84 -4.70 -2.41
N TYR A 149 -23.78 -4.70 -1.62
CA TYR A 149 -23.80 -5.05 -0.20
C TYR A 149 -23.38 -3.82 0.57
N TYR A 150 -24.18 -3.40 1.54
CA TYR A 150 -23.85 -2.30 2.45
C TYR A 150 -23.27 -2.83 3.76
N LEU A 151 -22.46 -2.01 4.43
CA LEU A 151 -21.84 -2.34 5.70
C LEU A 151 -22.86 -2.77 6.76
N ASP A 152 -24.02 -2.09 6.80
CA ASP A 152 -25.02 -2.26 7.86
C ASP A 152 -26.06 -3.37 7.56
N ASP A 153 -25.97 -4.05 6.41
CA ASP A 153 -26.96 -5.07 5.99
C ASP A 153 -26.73 -6.44 6.65
N ASP A 154 -25.51 -6.96 6.50
CA ASP A 154 -25.07 -8.29 6.97
C ASP A 154 -23.59 -8.18 7.30
N GLU A 155 -23.30 -7.94 8.58
CA GLU A 155 -21.96 -7.61 9.06
C GLU A 155 -20.97 -8.77 8.79
N ASP A 156 -21.41 -10.02 8.97
CA ASP A 156 -20.56 -11.20 8.75
C ASP A 156 -20.18 -11.36 7.28
N LEU A 157 -21.16 -11.21 6.38
CA LEU A 157 -20.90 -11.26 4.95
C LEU A 157 -20.03 -10.07 4.53
N PHE A 158 -20.31 -8.87 5.02
CA PHE A 158 -19.56 -7.67 4.65
C PHE A 158 -18.09 -7.79 5.07
N ARG A 159 -17.83 -8.32 6.27
CA ARG A 159 -16.47 -8.64 6.75
C ARG A 159 -15.71 -9.61 5.82
N CYS A 160 -16.40 -10.51 5.12
CA CYS A 160 -15.77 -11.37 4.14
C CYS A 160 -15.38 -10.63 2.84
N LEU A 161 -16.12 -9.56 2.48
CA LEU A 161 -15.94 -8.85 1.21
C LEU A 161 -14.84 -7.78 1.28
N THR A 162 -14.63 -7.17 2.45
CA THR A 162 -13.67 -6.08 2.70
C THR A 162 -12.20 -6.51 2.73
N CYS A 163 -11.89 -7.82 2.75
CA CYS A 163 -10.59 -8.39 2.35
C CYS A 163 -10.81 -9.74 1.65
N SER A 164 -11.45 -9.69 0.49
CA SER A 164 -11.88 -10.90 -0.22
C SER A 164 -10.76 -11.70 -0.86
N LEU A 165 -9.54 -11.16 -0.99
CA LEU A 165 -8.45 -11.71 -1.79
C LEU A 165 -8.89 -12.09 -3.23
N GLY A 166 -9.96 -11.48 -3.74
CA GLY A 166 -10.55 -11.75 -5.05
C GLY A 166 -11.28 -13.11 -5.19
N THR A 167 -11.79 -13.71 -4.11
CA THR A 167 -12.45 -15.04 -4.15
C THR A 167 -13.97 -15.02 -4.19
N PHE A 168 -14.62 -13.96 -3.68
CA PHE A 168 -16.09 -13.92 -3.56
C PHE A 168 -16.80 -13.44 -4.84
N GLY A 169 -16.06 -12.88 -5.79
CA GLY A 169 -16.54 -12.42 -7.09
C GLY A 169 -15.75 -11.22 -7.58
N ILE A 170 -16.28 -10.56 -8.62
CA ILE A 170 -15.62 -9.42 -9.26
C ILE A 170 -16.21 -8.15 -8.70
N ILE A 171 -15.40 -7.39 -7.96
CA ILE A 171 -15.79 -6.06 -7.49
C ILE A 171 -15.94 -5.14 -8.70
N ILE A 172 -17.13 -4.55 -8.86
CA ILE A 172 -17.47 -3.62 -9.94
C ILE A 172 -17.22 -2.19 -9.47
N SER A 173 -17.76 -1.82 -8.31
CA SER A 173 -17.65 -0.49 -7.72
C SER A 173 -17.73 -0.57 -6.20
N VAL A 174 -17.26 0.49 -5.54
CA VAL A 174 -17.21 0.60 -4.09
C VAL A 174 -17.63 2.00 -3.66
N ARG A 175 -18.35 2.09 -2.54
CA ARG A 175 -18.54 3.35 -1.81
C ARG A 175 -17.51 3.42 -0.68
N LEU A 176 -16.78 4.52 -0.61
CA LEU A 176 -15.67 4.71 0.33
C LEU A 176 -15.86 6.01 1.09
N GLN A 177 -15.83 5.93 2.42
CA GLN A 177 -15.73 7.08 3.30
C GLN A 177 -14.37 7.77 3.11
N VAL A 178 -14.40 9.05 2.81
CA VAL A 178 -13.22 9.91 2.71
C VAL A 178 -13.23 10.96 3.83
N SER A 179 -12.12 11.70 3.95
CA SER A 179 -11.98 12.79 4.92
C SER A 179 -12.05 14.14 4.22
N PRO A 180 -12.43 15.22 4.92
CA PRO A 180 -12.11 16.58 4.49
C PRO A 180 -10.63 16.70 4.14
N LEU A 181 -10.32 17.52 3.12
CA LEU A 181 -8.96 17.73 2.65
C LEU A 181 -8.05 18.17 3.81
N PHE A 182 -7.02 17.38 4.08
CA PHE A 182 -6.05 17.66 5.14
C PHE A 182 -4.61 17.67 4.62
N TYR A 183 -3.75 18.32 5.42
CA TYR A 183 -2.33 18.47 5.18
C TYR A 183 -1.57 17.79 6.31
N LEU A 184 -0.37 17.32 5.99
CA LEU A 184 0.50 16.67 6.96
C LEU A 184 1.78 17.47 7.12
N GLU A 185 2.29 17.50 8.35
CA GLU A 185 3.65 17.90 8.67
C GLU A 185 4.47 16.63 8.92
N LEU A 186 5.44 16.36 8.04
CA LEU A 186 6.44 15.31 8.19
C LEU A 186 7.64 15.85 8.97
N ASN A 187 7.94 15.19 10.08
CA ASN A 187 9.16 15.30 10.84
C ASN A 187 9.94 13.98 10.75
N GLN A 188 10.99 13.94 9.94
CA GLN A 188 11.86 12.79 9.78
C GLN A 188 13.18 13.02 10.51
N LYS A 189 13.63 12.05 11.30
CA LYS A 189 14.90 12.12 12.06
C LYS A 189 15.55 10.73 12.19
N PRO A 190 16.89 10.65 12.22
CA PRO A 190 17.58 9.45 12.68
C PRO A 190 17.14 9.08 14.09
N LEU A 191 16.94 7.79 14.31
CA LEU A 191 16.65 7.22 15.62
C LEU A 191 17.23 5.81 15.64
N ASP A 192 18.13 5.57 16.58
CA ASP A 192 18.77 4.27 16.74
C ASP A 192 17.76 3.19 17.13
N PHE A 193 17.97 1.96 16.65
CA PHE A 193 17.03 0.84 16.79
C PHE A 193 16.77 0.47 18.25
N HIS A 194 17.83 0.30 19.06
CA HIS A 194 17.66 0.00 20.48
C HIS A 194 16.98 1.16 21.24
N THR A 195 17.24 2.41 20.86
CA THR A 195 16.54 3.56 21.44
C THR A 195 15.07 3.51 21.08
N PHE A 196 14.75 3.25 19.80
CA PHE A 196 13.39 3.07 19.32
C PHE A 196 12.63 1.98 20.07
N LEU A 197 13.25 0.82 20.32
CA LEU A 197 12.63 -0.26 21.11
C LEU A 197 12.28 0.20 22.54
N ASN A 198 13.16 0.97 23.18
CA ASN A 198 12.94 1.49 24.53
C ASN A 198 11.90 2.62 24.58
N THR A 199 11.71 3.35 23.48
CA THR A 199 10.78 4.50 23.39
C THR A 199 9.58 4.24 22.47
N LEU A 200 9.29 2.97 22.18
CA LEU A 200 8.27 2.54 21.22
C LEU A 200 6.91 3.21 21.47
N SER A 201 6.46 3.19 22.73
CA SER A 201 5.17 3.73 23.17
C SER A 201 5.03 5.24 22.96
N ILE A 202 6.13 5.98 23.05
CA ILE A 202 6.16 7.42 22.80
C ILE A 202 5.97 7.65 21.30
N HIS A 203 6.62 6.86 20.44
CA HIS A 203 6.63 7.12 19.01
C HIS A 203 5.29 6.82 18.32
N TYR A 204 4.66 5.68 18.58
CA TYR A 204 3.39 5.37 17.90
C TYR A 204 2.21 6.23 18.39
N SER A 205 2.30 6.81 19.59
CA SER A 205 1.23 7.62 20.18
C SER A 205 1.40 9.13 19.98
N SER A 206 2.63 9.60 19.74
CA SER A 206 2.95 11.02 19.60
C SER A 206 2.59 11.64 18.25
N SER A 207 2.22 10.82 17.26
CA SER A 207 1.81 11.33 15.95
C SER A 207 0.61 10.61 15.36
N ASP A 208 -0.13 11.29 14.49
CA ASP A 208 -1.26 10.68 13.78
C ASP A 208 -0.84 9.48 12.96
N HIS A 209 0.28 9.61 12.24
CA HIS A 209 0.89 8.53 11.49
C HIS A 209 2.37 8.41 11.84
N PHE A 210 2.79 7.22 12.28
CA PHE A 210 4.17 6.93 12.64
C PHE A 210 4.72 5.78 11.82
N ARG A 211 5.94 5.95 11.33
CA ARG A 211 6.69 4.91 10.60
C ARG A 211 8.14 4.91 11.06
N TYR A 212 8.73 3.73 11.14
CA TYR A 212 10.14 3.56 11.40
C TYR A 212 10.79 2.67 10.34
N MET A 213 11.88 3.14 9.74
CA MET A 213 12.70 2.38 8.80
C MET A 213 13.95 1.91 9.51
N TRP A 214 14.06 0.61 9.75
CA TRP A 214 15.24 -0.02 10.35
C TRP A 214 16.15 -0.57 9.27
N TYR A 215 17.46 -0.35 9.39
CA TYR A 215 18.46 -0.84 8.44
C TYR A 215 19.12 -2.11 8.98
N PRO A 216 18.86 -3.30 8.40
CA PRO A 216 19.35 -4.58 8.89
C PRO A 216 20.85 -4.63 9.12
N HIS A 217 21.27 -5.43 10.11
CA HIS A 217 22.67 -5.59 10.56
C HIS A 217 23.30 -4.32 11.15
N THR A 218 22.50 -3.29 11.44
CA THR A 218 22.93 -2.04 12.03
C THR A 218 21.96 -1.60 13.14
N ASN A 219 22.43 -0.77 14.06
CA ASN A 219 21.58 -0.09 15.03
C ASN A 219 20.95 1.19 14.44
N SER A 220 21.05 1.41 13.12
CA SER A 220 20.58 2.64 12.49
C SER A 220 19.13 2.51 12.03
N GLY A 221 18.34 3.54 12.30
CA GLY A 221 17.02 3.68 11.71
C GLY A 221 16.57 5.14 11.60
N ILE A 222 15.43 5.31 10.97
CA ILE A 222 14.85 6.62 10.66
C ILE A 222 13.40 6.60 11.08
N ALA A 223 13.05 7.52 11.96
CA ALA A 223 11.69 7.76 12.41
C ALA A 223 11.03 8.82 11.52
N TYR A 224 9.78 8.57 11.13
CA TYR A 224 8.92 9.46 10.37
C TYR A 224 7.66 9.72 11.20
N HIS A 225 7.53 10.94 11.71
CA HIS A 225 6.34 11.42 12.41
C HIS A 225 5.54 12.30 11.48
N LEU A 226 4.27 11.97 11.23
CA LEU A 226 3.37 12.77 10.42
C LEU A 226 2.15 13.17 11.24
N ASN A 227 1.88 14.48 11.30
CA ASN A 227 0.74 15.05 12.03
C ASN A 227 -0.14 15.87 11.10
N ARG A 228 -1.46 15.77 11.30
CA ARG A 228 -2.41 16.64 10.62
C ARG A 228 -2.19 18.08 11.05
N VAL A 229 -2.08 18.97 10.08
CA VAL A 229 -1.87 20.40 10.31
C VAL A 229 -2.84 21.22 9.47
N ASN A 230 -3.08 22.45 9.93
CA ASN A 230 -3.89 23.39 9.17
C ASN A 230 -3.08 23.92 7.96
N PRO A 231 -3.68 23.99 6.75
CA PRO A 231 -3.01 24.46 5.53
C PRO A 231 -2.38 25.86 5.63
N ARG A 232 -2.81 26.70 6.59
CA ARG A 232 -2.24 28.05 6.80
C ARG A 232 -0.74 28.04 7.13
N LEU A 233 -0.18 26.89 7.49
CA LEU A 233 1.25 26.73 7.80
C LEU A 233 2.12 26.35 6.58
N ILE A 234 1.54 26.22 5.38
CA ILE A 234 2.29 25.86 4.17
C ILE A 234 3.16 27.04 3.75
N ASN A 235 4.43 26.99 4.16
CA ASN A 235 5.43 27.94 3.71
C ASN A 235 6.01 27.44 2.37
N ASN A 236 5.34 27.76 1.27
CA ASN A 236 5.76 27.37 -0.07
C ASN A 236 6.98 28.18 -0.54
N LYS A 237 8.15 27.95 0.06
CA LYS A 237 9.40 28.34 -0.58
C LYS A 237 9.59 27.45 -1.80
N LYS A 238 9.16 27.93 -2.97
CA LYS A 238 9.42 27.27 -4.27
C LYS A 238 10.93 27.11 -4.41
N LYS A 239 11.42 25.87 -4.31
CA LYS A 239 12.80 25.54 -4.63
C LYS A 239 13.07 25.94 -6.08
N SER A 240 14.19 26.62 -6.32
CA SER A 240 14.65 26.99 -7.66
C SER A 240 14.66 25.75 -8.58
N ILE A 241 14.28 25.93 -9.85
CA ILE A 241 14.28 24.87 -10.88
C ILE A 241 15.65 24.15 -10.91
N PHE A 242 16.74 24.90 -10.77
CA PHE A 242 18.10 24.36 -10.74
C PHE A 242 18.33 23.47 -9.52
N SER A 243 17.88 23.89 -8.34
CA SER A 243 17.97 23.08 -7.11
C SER A 243 17.09 21.82 -7.17
N ARG A 244 15.95 21.87 -7.88
CA ARG A 244 15.10 20.70 -8.15
C ARG A 244 15.83 19.71 -9.05
N ILE A 245 16.44 20.18 -10.14
CA ILE A 245 17.20 19.34 -11.08
C ILE A 245 18.39 18.69 -10.38
N ILE A 246 19.17 19.44 -9.59
CA ILE A 246 20.31 18.90 -8.84
C ILE A 246 19.85 17.88 -7.78
N SER A 247 18.79 18.19 -7.03
CA SER A 247 18.23 17.25 -6.05
C SER A 247 17.68 15.99 -6.71
N TRP A 248 17.04 16.14 -7.86
CA TRP A 248 16.54 15.01 -8.64
C TRP A 248 17.68 14.16 -9.19
N PHE A 249 18.73 14.77 -9.75
CA PHE A 249 19.88 14.04 -10.29
C PHE A 249 20.67 13.33 -9.17
N SER A 250 20.88 14.00 -8.04
CA SER A 250 21.53 13.42 -6.86
C SER A 250 20.71 12.28 -6.26
N ASN A 251 19.39 12.43 -6.14
CA ASN A 251 18.53 11.42 -5.52
C ASN A 251 18.22 10.26 -6.49
N SER A 252 17.97 10.56 -7.77
CA SER A 252 17.50 9.60 -8.77
C SER A 252 18.63 8.90 -9.53
N LEU A 253 19.71 9.60 -9.91
CA LEU A 253 20.78 8.97 -10.70
C LEU A 253 21.88 8.38 -9.79
N ILE A 254 22.36 9.17 -8.82
CA ILE A 254 23.48 8.76 -7.95
C ILE A 254 22.98 7.99 -6.72
N GLY A 255 21.88 8.41 -6.09
CA GLY A 255 21.35 7.71 -4.92
C GLY A 255 20.70 6.39 -5.30
N HIS A 256 19.65 6.46 -6.12
CA HIS A 256 18.81 5.31 -6.43
C HIS A 256 19.52 4.19 -7.21
N HIS A 257 20.10 4.46 -8.39
CA HIS A 257 20.73 3.39 -9.19
C HIS A 257 22.01 2.84 -8.57
N LEU A 258 22.78 3.67 -7.84
CA LEU A 258 23.93 3.16 -7.09
C LEU A 258 23.49 2.24 -5.95
N LEU A 259 22.46 2.62 -5.19
CA LEU A 259 21.93 1.76 -4.12
C LEU A 259 21.37 0.45 -4.69
N GLU A 260 20.64 0.51 -5.81
CA GLU A 260 20.15 -0.68 -6.51
C GLU A 260 21.31 -1.60 -6.94
N LEU A 261 22.36 -1.03 -7.55
CA LEU A 261 23.57 -1.76 -7.94
C LEU A 261 24.26 -2.39 -6.72
N LEU A 262 24.42 -1.63 -5.63
CA LEU A 262 25.04 -2.10 -4.39
C LEU A 262 24.23 -3.25 -3.78
N PHE A 263 22.90 -3.14 -3.72
CA PHE A 263 22.03 -4.22 -3.26
C PHE A 263 22.11 -5.44 -4.17
N TYR A 264 22.17 -5.26 -5.49
CA TYR A 264 22.36 -6.35 -6.42
C TYR A 264 23.68 -7.09 -6.18
N PHE A 265 24.79 -6.39 -5.95
CA PHE A 265 26.06 -7.01 -5.57
C PHE A 265 25.99 -7.70 -4.20
N SER A 266 25.20 -7.16 -3.27
CA SER A 266 25.03 -7.76 -1.94
C SER A 266 24.39 -9.15 -1.98
N LEU A 267 23.67 -9.49 -3.06
CA LEU A 267 23.13 -10.84 -3.30
C LEU A 267 24.24 -11.90 -3.44
N TYR A 268 25.39 -11.52 -4.00
CA TYR A 268 26.54 -12.41 -4.18
C TYR A 268 27.55 -12.30 -3.04
N PHE A 269 27.58 -11.15 -2.35
CA PHE A 269 28.50 -10.88 -1.24
C PHE A 269 27.75 -10.36 0.00
N PRO A 270 27.12 -11.24 0.79
CA PRO A 270 26.30 -10.86 1.95
C PRO A 270 27.05 -10.04 3.01
N SER A 271 28.39 -10.20 3.10
CA SER A 271 29.23 -9.41 4.00
C SER A 271 29.19 -7.90 3.71
N LEU A 272 28.79 -7.49 2.51
CA LEU A 272 28.65 -6.08 2.12
C LEU A 272 27.36 -5.45 2.66
N VAL A 273 26.32 -6.23 2.96
CA VAL A 273 25.00 -5.72 3.36
C VAL A 273 25.11 -4.69 4.48
N ARG A 274 25.85 -5.03 5.55
CA ARG A 274 26.04 -4.14 6.70
C ARG A 274 26.65 -2.78 6.30
N ARG A 275 27.60 -2.76 5.38
CA ARG A 275 28.27 -1.53 4.93
C ARG A 275 27.33 -0.71 4.05
N ILE A 276 26.63 -1.38 3.14
CA ILE A 276 25.64 -0.75 2.25
C ILE A 276 24.54 -0.09 3.09
N ASN A 277 23.98 -0.82 4.06
CA ASN A 277 22.94 -0.31 4.95
C ASN A 277 23.40 0.86 5.83
N ARG A 278 24.64 0.85 6.33
CA ARG A 278 25.19 2.04 7.04
C ARG A 278 25.29 3.27 6.14
N ILE A 279 25.72 3.08 4.89
CA ILE A 279 25.79 4.18 3.92
C ILE A 279 24.38 4.66 3.61
N TYR A 280 23.45 3.74 3.37
CA TYR A 280 22.07 4.07 3.05
C TYR A 280 21.39 4.84 4.19
N ALA A 281 21.50 4.35 5.42
CA ALA A 281 21.00 5.03 6.61
C ALA A 281 21.60 6.43 6.78
N LYS A 282 22.87 6.65 6.43
CA LYS A 282 23.50 7.98 6.49
C LYS A 282 23.02 8.93 5.38
N LEU A 283 22.74 8.39 4.19
CA LEU A 283 22.22 9.17 3.07
C LEU A 283 20.78 9.63 3.32
N GLU A 284 19.94 8.73 3.83
CA GLU A 284 18.53 8.99 4.15
C GLU A 284 18.32 9.65 5.51
N GLY A 285 19.20 9.40 6.48
CA GLY A 285 19.12 9.90 7.86
C GLY A 285 19.38 11.40 8.01
N LYS A 286 19.05 12.21 7.02
CA LYS A 286 19.02 13.66 7.16
C LYS A 286 17.72 14.06 7.83
N THR A 287 17.80 14.93 8.83
CA THR A 287 16.61 15.55 9.41
C THR A 287 15.87 16.30 8.31
N LEU A 288 14.61 15.92 8.10
CA LEU A 288 13.75 16.53 7.10
C LEU A 288 12.47 16.99 7.77
N HIS A 289 12.13 18.25 7.53
CA HIS A 289 10.86 18.86 7.87
C HIS A 289 10.15 19.23 6.57
N LYS A 290 8.90 18.80 6.40
CA LYS A 290 8.12 19.09 5.20
C LYS A 290 6.63 19.17 5.55
N ILE A 291 5.95 20.22 5.08
CA ILE A 291 4.49 20.31 5.12
C ILE A 291 3.98 20.21 3.70
N ASP A 292 3.01 19.33 3.45
CA ASP A 292 2.42 19.14 2.13
C ASP A 292 1.03 18.50 2.25
N ARG A 293 0.32 18.37 1.13
CA ARG A 293 -0.96 17.64 1.07
C ARG A 293 -0.74 16.16 1.43
N CYS A 294 -1.72 15.52 2.07
CA CYS A 294 -1.56 14.18 2.64
C CYS A 294 -1.00 13.13 1.64
N ASP A 295 -1.53 13.09 0.42
CA ASP A 295 -1.10 12.18 -0.64
C ASP A 295 0.38 12.36 -1.03
N LYS A 296 0.92 13.58 -0.93
CA LYS A 296 2.33 13.88 -1.25
C LYS A 296 3.31 13.46 -0.16
N LEU A 297 2.82 13.12 1.04
CA LEU A 297 3.64 12.65 2.16
C LEU A 297 3.39 11.18 2.51
N PHE A 298 2.22 10.63 2.18
CA PHE A 298 1.97 9.19 2.26
C PHE A 298 2.71 8.41 1.17
N ASN A 299 2.76 8.94 -0.05
CA ASN A 299 3.43 8.28 -1.16
C ASN A 299 4.94 8.23 -0.94
N PHE A 300 5.52 7.06 -1.20
CA PHE A 300 6.95 6.82 -1.21
C PHE A 300 7.29 6.13 -2.53
N ASP A 301 8.34 6.61 -3.20
CA ASP A 301 8.79 5.97 -4.43
C ASP A 301 9.43 4.62 -4.08
N CYS A 302 8.79 3.53 -4.49
CA CYS A 302 9.38 2.19 -4.44
C CYS A 302 10.50 2.12 -5.48
N LEU A 303 11.66 2.63 -5.08
CA LEU A 303 12.82 2.93 -5.89
C LEU A 303 13.17 1.80 -6.90
N PHE A 304 13.32 0.58 -6.42
CA PHE A 304 13.66 -0.60 -7.23
C PHE A 304 12.79 -1.79 -6.83
N ARG A 305 12.77 -2.85 -7.65
CA ARG A 305 12.02 -4.06 -7.37
C ARG A 305 12.46 -4.68 -6.05
N GLN A 306 11.51 -4.89 -5.16
CA GLN A 306 11.74 -5.42 -3.83
C GLN A 306 10.97 -6.72 -3.66
N TYR A 307 11.62 -7.69 -3.05
CA TYR A 307 10.94 -8.85 -2.50
C TYR A 307 10.58 -8.54 -1.06
N ALA A 308 9.29 -8.33 -0.82
CA ALA A 308 8.77 -7.99 0.50
C ALA A 308 7.75 -9.03 0.94
N SER A 309 7.84 -9.39 2.22
CA SER A 309 6.79 -10.06 2.98
C SER A 309 6.38 -9.15 4.12
N GLU A 310 5.10 -9.14 4.45
CA GLU A 310 4.55 -8.32 5.53
C GLU A 310 3.87 -9.23 6.55
N TRP A 311 3.97 -8.83 7.82
CA TRP A 311 3.44 -9.56 8.97
C TRP A 311 2.83 -8.55 9.93
N ALA A 312 1.72 -8.93 10.56
CA ALA A 312 1.13 -8.19 11.66
C ALA A 312 1.42 -8.95 12.97
N ILE A 313 1.81 -8.21 14.00
CA ILE A 313 2.16 -8.75 15.31
C ILE A 313 1.38 -7.95 16.36
N PRO A 314 0.85 -8.59 17.41
CA PRO A 314 0.24 -7.88 18.54
C PRO A 314 1.18 -6.82 19.13
N LEU A 315 0.64 -5.65 19.47
CA LEU A 315 1.44 -4.50 19.89
C LEU A 315 2.27 -4.78 21.16
N ASP A 316 1.71 -5.55 22.09
CA ASP A 316 2.35 -5.98 23.34
C ASP A 316 3.55 -6.91 23.11
N GLN A 317 3.57 -7.63 21.98
CA GLN A 317 4.67 -8.53 21.59
C GLN A 317 5.71 -7.86 20.68
N ALA A 318 5.46 -6.64 20.22
CA ALA A 318 6.29 -5.97 19.21
C ALA A 318 7.77 -5.88 19.61
N VAL A 319 8.09 -5.46 20.85
CA VAL A 319 9.49 -5.36 21.32
C VAL A 319 10.17 -6.72 21.33
N SER A 320 9.48 -7.76 21.81
CA SER A 320 10.03 -9.12 21.85
C SER A 320 10.33 -9.64 20.45
N CYS A 321 9.37 -9.51 19.53
CA CYS A 321 9.53 -9.99 18.16
C CYS A 321 10.64 -9.23 17.41
N LEU A 322 10.71 -7.90 17.55
CA LEU A 322 11.77 -7.11 16.92
C LEU A 322 13.16 -7.44 17.47
N THR A 323 13.26 -7.73 18.78
CA THR A 323 14.51 -8.16 19.42
C THR A 323 14.95 -9.52 18.89
N GLU A 324 14.04 -10.47 18.78
CA GLU A 324 14.32 -11.80 18.21
C GLU A 324 14.70 -11.71 16.73
N LEU A 325 14.01 -10.85 15.97
CA LEU A 325 14.35 -10.59 14.57
C LEU A 325 15.78 -10.06 14.44
N GLU A 326 16.22 -9.13 15.28
CA GLU A 326 17.61 -8.65 15.32
C GLU A 326 18.61 -9.76 15.62
N GLN A 327 18.33 -10.60 16.62
CA GLN A 327 19.20 -11.73 16.96
C GLN A 327 19.31 -12.72 15.78
N SER A 328 18.20 -13.00 15.09
CA SER A 328 18.19 -13.89 13.93
C SER A 328 19.03 -13.38 12.75
N MET A 329 19.27 -12.07 12.64
CA MET A 329 20.09 -11.48 11.57
C MET A 329 21.55 -11.90 11.63
N GLU A 330 22.04 -12.44 12.75
CA GLU A 330 23.37 -13.05 12.82
C GLU A 330 23.48 -14.28 11.90
N GLN A 331 22.39 -15.06 11.82
CA GLN A 331 22.26 -16.23 10.97
C GLN A 331 21.87 -15.85 9.53
N TYR A 332 20.94 -14.91 9.36
CA TYR A 332 20.39 -14.52 8.05
C TYR A 332 21.03 -13.25 7.47
N LYS A 333 22.27 -13.37 7.00
CA LYS A 333 23.09 -12.24 6.48
C LYS A 333 22.60 -11.62 5.15
N ASN A 334 21.57 -12.20 4.54
CA ASN A 334 21.08 -11.80 3.21
C ASN A 334 19.90 -10.81 3.29
N VAL A 335 19.43 -10.46 4.50
CA VAL A 335 18.37 -9.47 4.70
C VAL A 335 18.96 -8.08 4.44
N HIS A 336 18.88 -7.63 3.19
CA HIS A 336 19.63 -6.48 2.73
C HIS A 336 18.82 -5.19 2.71
N PHE A 337 17.53 -5.25 2.39
CA PHE A 337 16.69 -4.07 2.30
C PHE A 337 16.15 -3.62 3.68
N PRO A 338 15.96 -2.31 3.92
CA PRO A 338 15.37 -1.82 5.16
C PRO A 338 14.04 -2.46 5.53
N ILE A 339 13.86 -2.72 6.83
CA ILE A 339 12.62 -3.23 7.40
C ILE A 339 11.77 -2.03 7.80
N GLU A 340 10.56 -1.98 7.25
CA GLU A 340 9.60 -0.96 7.59
C GLU A 340 8.69 -1.43 8.72
N ILE A 341 8.60 -0.63 9.77
CA ILE A 341 7.76 -0.88 10.94
C ILE A 341 6.70 0.21 10.99
N ARG A 342 5.44 -0.21 11.00
CA ARG A 342 4.26 0.66 11.09
C ARG A 342 3.33 0.13 12.16
N PHE A 343 2.43 1.00 12.58
CA PHE A 343 1.38 0.68 13.54
C PHE A 343 0.05 0.99 12.87
N SER A 344 -0.92 0.10 13.02
CA SER A 344 -2.27 0.26 12.50
C SER A 344 -3.24 -0.04 13.63
N LYS A 345 -4.46 0.49 13.52
CA LYS A 345 -5.56 0.05 14.36
C LYS A 345 -5.88 -1.43 14.07
N ASP A 346 -6.29 -2.15 15.10
CA ASP A 346 -6.99 -3.43 14.96
C ASP A 346 -8.26 -3.28 14.11
N GLU A 347 -8.59 -4.32 13.36
CA GLU A 347 -9.76 -4.33 12.49
C GLU A 347 -10.65 -5.53 12.77
N ASP A 348 -11.85 -5.29 13.29
CA ASP A 348 -12.92 -6.30 13.36
C ASP A 348 -13.65 -6.47 12.01
N LEU A 349 -13.41 -5.53 11.09
CA LEU A 349 -14.16 -5.33 9.86
C LEU A 349 -13.79 -6.30 8.74
N SER A 350 -12.83 -7.21 8.95
CA SER A 350 -12.46 -8.20 7.93
C SER A 350 -11.75 -9.43 8.50
N TYR A 351 -12.38 -10.60 8.37
CA TYR A 351 -11.84 -11.88 8.88
C TYR A 351 -10.50 -12.28 8.26
N LEU A 352 -10.23 -11.90 7.01
CA LEU A 352 -8.97 -12.20 6.32
C LEU A 352 -7.96 -11.04 6.37
N SER A 353 -8.27 -9.96 7.10
CA SER A 353 -7.30 -8.88 7.33
C SER A 353 -6.23 -9.38 8.29
N ILE A 354 -4.98 -9.05 8.02
CA ILE A 354 -3.88 -9.34 8.95
C ILE A 354 -4.03 -8.55 10.27
N PHE A 355 -4.93 -7.57 10.33
CA PHE A 355 -5.24 -6.78 11.52
C PHE A 355 -6.41 -7.33 12.35
N PHE A 356 -6.98 -8.47 11.95
CA PHE A 356 -8.00 -9.15 12.74
C PHE A 356 -7.32 -9.99 13.83
N PHE A 357 -7.40 -9.54 15.07
CA PHE A 357 -6.93 -10.27 16.25
C PHE A 357 -8.15 -10.73 17.06
N SER A 358 -8.30 -12.04 17.21
CA SER A 358 -9.44 -12.68 17.90
C SER A 358 -9.31 -12.69 19.41
#